data_AF-A0A564WSM6-F1
#
_entry.id   AF-A0A564WSM6-F1
#
_cell.length_a   1.000
_cell.length_b   1.000
_cell.length_c   1.000
_cell.angle_alpha   90.00
_cell.angle_beta   90.00
_cell.angle_gamma   90.00
#
_symmetry.space_group_name_H-M   'P 1'
#
loop_
_entity.id
_entity.type
_entity.pdbx_description
1 polymer ?
#
loop_
_entity_poly.entity_id
_entity_poly.type
_entity_poly.pdbx_seq_one_letter_code
_entity_poly.pdbx_strand_id
1 'polypeptide(L)'
;MYYVGIDIGSTASEIASRLLDEGIDVMSEGVRVAATGYGRVAVDYADFVITEITCHGRGGRELAGNECAIIDVGGQDTKVILVDQGMIQDFLMNDKCSAGTGKFLEIMANRLGVTIAELFDLAEQMKSETEKWKKYKLIVEIKKT
;
A
#
# COMPACT_ATOMS: atom_id res chain seq x y z
N MET A 1 -2.08 21.37 18.92
CA MET A 1 -2.73 20.31 18.12
C MET A 1 -1.84 20.09 16.91
N TYR A 2 -0.96 19.08 16.93
CA TYR A 2 -0.08 18.81 15.79
C TYR A 2 -0.91 18.12 14.71
N TYR A 3 -1.28 18.89 13.68
CA TYR A 3 -1.84 18.32 12.46
C TYR A 3 -0.66 17.78 11.65
N VAL A 4 -0.29 16.50 11.86
CA VAL A 4 0.64 15.81 10.98
C VAL A 4 -0.17 15.24 9.82
N GLY A 5 -0.71 16.14 8.99
CA GLY A 5 -1.35 15.78 7.73
C GLY A 5 -0.34 16.00 6.61
N ILE A 6 -0.12 14.98 5.79
CA ILE A 6 0.55 15.18 4.50
C ILE A 6 -0.38 16.07 3.67
N ASP A 7 0.11 17.21 3.19
CA ASP A 7 -0.58 17.98 2.17
C ASP A 7 -0.45 17.24 0.84
N ILE A 8 -1.54 16.60 0.45
CA ILE A 8 -1.57 15.74 -0.74
C ILE A 8 -1.43 16.59 -2.01
N GLY A 9 -1.96 17.81 -2.02
CA GLY A 9 -1.88 18.71 -3.17
C GLY A 9 -0.45 19.22 -3.38
N SER A 10 0.25 19.60 -2.30
CA SER A 10 1.67 19.96 -2.38
C SER A 10 2.52 18.77 -2.82
N THR A 11 2.25 17.58 -2.26
CA THR A 11 2.95 16.34 -2.65
C THR A 11 2.73 16.00 -4.12
N ALA A 12 1.52 16.15 -4.64
CA ALA A 12 1.22 15.93 -6.06
C ALA A 12 2.01 16.90 -6.95
N SER A 13 2.13 18.17 -6.55
CA SER A 13 2.89 19.19 -7.28
C SER A 13 4.40 18.91 -7.27
N GLU A 14 4.93 18.45 -6.13
CA GLU A 14 6.32 18.01 -6.00
C GLU A 14 6.64 16.80 -6.89
N ILE A 15 5.73 15.83 -6.97
CA ILE A 15 5.86 14.67 -7.87
C ILE A 15 5.87 15.13 -9.33
N ALA A 16 4.98 16.04 -9.73
CA ALA A 16 4.96 16.57 -11.09
C ALA A 16 6.28 17.26 -11.46
N SER A 17 6.84 18.04 -10.52
CA SER A 17 8.13 18.73 -10.72
C SER A 17 9.27 17.74 -10.89
N ARG A 18 9.32 16.68 -10.07
CA ARG A 18 10.33 15.62 -10.18
C ARG A 18 10.23 14.85 -11.50
N LEU A 19 9.02 14.52 -11.93
CA LEU A 19 8.80 13.86 -13.22
C LEU A 19 9.26 14.75 -14.37
N LEU A 20 9.02 16.06 -14.29
CA LEU A 20 9.50 17.01 -15.29
C LEU A 20 11.03 17.06 -15.36
N ASP A 21 11.73 17.00 -14.22
CA ASP A 21 13.20 16.91 -14.17
C ASP A 21 13.72 15.62 -14.83
N GLU A 22 12.92 14.54 -14.81
CA GLU A 22 13.19 13.28 -15.52
C GLU A 22 12.73 13.30 -17.00
N GLY A 23 12.21 14.44 -17.48
CA GLY A 23 11.75 14.63 -18.87
C GLY A 23 10.31 14.19 -19.14
N ILE A 24 9.53 13.92 -18.08
CA ILE A 24 8.12 13.54 -18.16
C ILE A 24 7.26 14.74 -17.76
N ASP A 25 6.77 15.47 -18.76
CA ASP A 25 5.81 16.55 -18.54
C ASP A 25 4.38 15.98 -18.42
N VAL A 26 3.88 15.93 -17.18
CA VAL A 26 2.53 15.42 -16.86
C VAL A 26 1.41 16.30 -17.42
N MET A 27 1.70 17.52 -17.88
CA MET A 27 0.73 18.43 -18.49
C MET A 27 0.75 18.38 -20.02
N SER A 28 1.66 17.62 -20.62
CA SER A 28 1.81 17.49 -22.07
C SER A 28 0.67 16.66 -22.68
N GLU A 29 0.18 17.05 -23.86
CA GLU A 29 -0.89 16.32 -24.58
C GLU A 29 -0.53 14.86 -24.92
N GLY A 30 0.76 14.52 -24.96
CA GLY A 30 1.25 13.17 -25.22
C GLY A 30 1.28 12.25 -24.00
N VAL A 31 0.99 12.78 -22.80
CA VAL A 31 1.05 12.06 -21.53
C VAL A 31 -0.34 11.92 -20.96
N ARG A 32 -0.64 10.75 -20.40
CA ARG A 32 -1.89 10.50 -19.67
C ARG A 32 -1.59 10.10 -18.24
N VAL A 33 -2.29 10.73 -17.31
CA VAL A 33 -2.08 10.55 -15.86
C VAL A 33 -3.30 9.90 -15.24
N ALA A 34 -3.08 8.82 -14.49
CA ALA A 34 -4.09 8.21 -13.65
C ALA A 34 -3.68 8.31 -12.18
N ALA A 35 -4.54 8.91 -11.35
CA ALA A 35 -4.36 9.01 -9.92
C ALA A 35 -5.19 7.95 -9.19
N THR A 36 -4.56 7.31 -8.20
CA THR A 36 -5.17 6.26 -7.36
C THR A 36 -4.79 6.43 -5.88
N GLY A 37 -5.31 5.55 -5.01
CA GLY A 37 -5.17 5.66 -3.56
C GLY A 37 -6.12 6.68 -2.93
N TYR A 38 -5.95 6.95 -1.64
CA TYR A 38 -6.83 7.88 -0.89
C TYR A 38 -6.68 9.34 -1.33
N GLY A 39 -5.49 9.74 -1.75
CA GLY A 39 -5.17 11.10 -2.17
C GLY A 39 -5.53 11.46 -3.61
N ARG A 40 -6.00 10.49 -4.41
CA ARG A 40 -6.20 10.65 -5.86
C ARG A 40 -7.02 11.87 -6.30
N VAL A 41 -7.95 12.31 -5.47
CA VAL A 41 -8.84 13.45 -5.78
C VAL A 41 -8.15 14.80 -5.64
N ALA A 42 -6.97 14.85 -5.02
CA ALA A 42 -6.16 16.05 -4.86
C ALA A 42 -5.05 16.17 -5.93
N VAL A 43 -5.05 15.28 -6.93
CA VAL A 43 -4.11 15.32 -8.06
C VAL A 43 -4.80 16.00 -9.23
N ASP A 44 -4.75 17.33 -9.25
CA ASP A 44 -5.54 18.14 -10.20
C ASP A 44 -5.16 17.94 -11.67
N TYR A 45 -3.94 17.47 -11.94
CA TYR A 45 -3.45 17.16 -13.28
C TYR A 45 -3.77 15.72 -13.74
N ALA A 46 -4.51 14.94 -12.96
CA ALA A 46 -4.89 13.59 -13.36
C ALA A 46 -6.03 13.60 -14.37
N ASP A 47 -5.84 12.94 -15.52
CA ASP A 47 -6.91 12.69 -16.47
C ASP A 47 -7.93 11.67 -15.96
N PHE A 48 -7.47 10.73 -15.12
CA PHE A 48 -8.28 9.65 -14.58
C PHE A 48 -8.11 9.56 -13.08
N VAL A 49 -9.23 9.62 -12.36
CA VAL A 49 -9.27 9.42 -10.92
C VAL A 49 -9.92 8.07 -10.65
N ILE A 50 -9.10 7.06 -10.36
CA ILE A 50 -9.52 5.66 -10.28
C ILE A 50 -9.23 5.12 -8.89
N THR A 51 -10.13 4.31 -8.33
CA THR A 51 -9.87 3.69 -7.02
C THR A 51 -8.80 2.62 -7.12
N GLU A 52 -8.04 2.45 -6.05
CA GLU A 52 -7.00 1.41 -5.99
C GLU A 52 -7.58 0.01 -6.15
N ILE A 53 -8.80 -0.22 -5.65
CA ILE A 53 -9.56 -1.47 -5.84
C ILE A 53 -9.76 -1.77 -7.33
N THR A 54 -10.13 -0.75 -8.13
CA THR A 54 -10.35 -0.92 -9.57
C THR A 54 -9.03 -1.20 -10.29
N CYS A 55 -7.95 -0.49 -9.92
CA CYS A 55 -6.62 -0.73 -10.49
C CYS A 55 -6.12 -2.14 -10.19
N HIS A 56 -6.25 -2.59 -8.93
CA HIS A 56 -5.89 -3.95 -8.50
C HIS A 56 -6.74 -5.00 -9.22
N GLY A 57 -8.05 -4.82 -9.32
CA GLY A 57 -8.94 -5.73 -10.06
C GLY A 57 -8.54 -5.87 -11.53
N ARG A 58 -8.22 -4.74 -12.20
CA ARG A 58 -7.74 -4.77 -13.59
C ARG A 58 -6.39 -5.48 -13.72
N GLY A 59 -5.44 -5.18 -12.84
CA GLY A 59 -4.12 -5.81 -12.84
C GLY A 59 -4.20 -7.32 -12.55
N GLY A 60 -4.97 -7.71 -11.54
CA GLY A 60 -5.22 -9.12 -11.20
C GLY A 60 -5.89 -9.86 -12.35
N ARG A 61 -6.84 -9.25 -13.05
CA ARG A 61 -7.44 -9.84 -14.25
C ARG A 61 -6.43 -10.08 -15.36
N GLU A 62 -5.58 -9.10 -15.64
CA GLU A 62 -4.56 -9.20 -16.69
C GLU A 62 -3.53 -10.29 -16.37
N LEU A 63 -3.16 -10.44 -15.09
CA LEU A 63 -2.12 -11.35 -14.66
C LEU A 63 -2.61 -12.78 -14.39
N ALA A 64 -3.83 -12.93 -13.87
CA ALA A 64 -4.36 -14.20 -13.36
C ALA A 64 -5.66 -14.66 -14.05
N GLY A 65 -6.18 -13.90 -15.01
CA GLY A 65 -7.39 -14.23 -15.77
C GLY A 65 -8.69 -13.67 -15.15
N ASN A 66 -9.81 -14.03 -15.75
CA ASN A 66 -11.13 -13.45 -15.43
C ASN A 66 -11.71 -13.86 -14.06
N GLU A 67 -11.10 -14.81 -13.39
CA GLU A 67 -11.52 -15.32 -12.08
C GLU A 67 -10.31 -15.35 -11.16
N CYS A 68 -10.23 -14.43 -10.20
CA CYS A 68 -9.10 -14.38 -9.28
C CYS A 68 -9.45 -13.69 -7.95
N ALA A 69 -8.65 -13.99 -6.93
CA ALA A 69 -8.66 -13.28 -5.66
C ALA A 69 -7.34 -12.52 -5.51
N ILE A 70 -7.43 -11.22 -5.21
CA ILE A 70 -6.28 -10.36 -4.95
C ILE A 70 -6.23 -10.08 -3.46
N ILE A 71 -5.07 -10.33 -2.85
CA ILE A 71 -4.81 -9.97 -1.44
C ILE A 71 -3.69 -8.94 -1.45
N ASP A 72 -4.04 -7.69 -1.16
CA ASP A 72 -3.12 -6.57 -1.06
C ASP A 72 -2.80 -6.31 0.41
N VAL A 73 -1.57 -6.59 0.83
CA VAL A 73 -1.10 -6.38 2.21
C VAL A 73 -0.23 -5.14 2.24
N GLY A 74 -0.87 -3.98 2.38
CA GLY A 74 -0.23 -2.68 2.31
C GLY A 74 0.27 -2.12 3.65
N GLY A 75 0.93 -0.96 3.54
CA GLY A 75 1.39 -0.20 4.70
C GLY A 75 0.26 0.48 5.48
N GLN A 76 -0.83 0.85 4.81
CA GLN A 76 -1.95 1.59 5.42
C GLN A 76 -3.14 0.69 5.74
N ASP A 77 -3.50 -0.20 4.82
CA ASP A 77 -4.59 -1.14 4.95
C ASP A 77 -4.26 -2.46 4.22
N THR A 78 -5.09 -3.47 4.47
CA THR A 78 -5.06 -4.76 3.81
C THR A 78 -6.40 -4.96 3.11
N LYS A 79 -6.36 -5.41 1.85
CA LYS A 79 -7.54 -5.60 1.02
C LYS A 79 -7.61 -7.00 0.47
N VAL A 80 -8.83 -7.51 0.35
CA VAL A 80 -9.14 -8.71 -0.41
C VAL A 80 -10.14 -8.30 -1.49
N ILE A 81 -9.85 -8.61 -2.75
CA ILE A 81 -10.70 -8.26 -3.89
C ILE A 81 -10.99 -9.52 -4.66
N LEU A 82 -12.27 -9.81 -4.89
CA LEU A 82 -12.72 -10.94 -5.69
C LEU A 82 -13.13 -10.46 -7.08
N VAL A 83 -12.53 -11.07 -8.09
CA VAL A 83 -12.84 -10.87 -9.50
C VAL A 83 -13.49 -12.14 -10.04
N ASP A 84 -14.65 -11.99 -10.67
CA ASP A 84 -15.36 -13.06 -11.37
C ASP A 84 -15.88 -12.50 -12.70
N GLN A 85 -15.83 -13.32 -13.74
CA GLN A 85 -16.18 -12.94 -15.11
C GLN A 85 -15.50 -11.63 -15.57
N GLY A 86 -14.28 -11.37 -15.08
CA GLY A 86 -13.49 -10.19 -15.40
C GLY A 86 -13.94 -8.89 -14.73
N MET A 87 -14.86 -8.98 -13.76
CA MET A 87 -15.44 -7.87 -13.01
C MET A 87 -15.22 -8.05 -11.51
N ILE A 88 -15.03 -6.94 -10.79
CA ILE A 88 -14.96 -6.97 -9.32
C ILE A 88 -16.35 -7.31 -8.78
N GLN A 89 -16.45 -8.41 -8.04
CA GLN A 89 -17.70 -8.84 -7.40
C GLN A 89 -17.80 -8.35 -5.97
N ASP A 90 -16.70 -8.44 -5.23
CA ASP A 90 -16.68 -8.10 -3.81
C ASP A 90 -15.28 -7.62 -3.40
N PHE A 91 -15.23 -6.83 -2.34
CA PHE A 91 -13.98 -6.46 -1.71
C PHE A 91 -14.14 -6.23 -0.20
N LEU A 92 -13.13 -6.63 0.54
CA LEU A 92 -13.01 -6.38 1.97
C LEU A 92 -11.76 -5.54 2.23
N MET A 93 -11.85 -4.64 3.19
CA MET A 93 -10.74 -3.82 3.66
C MET A 93 -10.70 -3.89 5.18
N ASN A 94 -9.51 -3.94 5.78
CA ASN A 94 -9.38 -3.79 7.22
C ASN A 94 -9.59 -2.31 7.63
N ASP A 95 -10.07 -2.09 8.85
CA ASP A 95 -10.34 -0.74 9.35
C ASP A 95 -9.04 0.08 9.48
N LYS A 96 -9.14 1.42 9.40
CA LYS A 96 -7.99 2.35 9.48
C LYS A 96 -7.16 2.23 10.77
N CYS A 97 -7.62 1.48 11.77
CA CYS A 97 -6.91 1.20 13.03
C CYS A 97 -6.28 -0.21 13.02
N SER A 98 -5.70 -0.61 11.91
CA SER A 98 -5.25 -2.00 11.74
C SER A 98 -3.94 -2.29 12.47
N ALA A 99 -4.05 -3.09 13.52
CA ALA A 99 -2.98 -3.98 13.94
C ALA A 99 -2.57 -4.86 12.74
N GLY A 100 -1.30 -4.85 12.36
CA GLY A 100 -0.75 -5.70 11.29
C GLY A 100 -0.41 -5.03 9.96
N THR A 101 -0.58 -3.70 9.81
CA THR A 101 -0.11 -2.96 8.62
C THR A 101 1.31 -2.41 8.83
N GLY A 102 2.03 -2.08 7.75
CA GLY A 102 3.36 -1.49 7.82
C GLY A 102 3.42 -0.21 8.67
N LYS A 103 2.34 0.59 8.69
CA LYS A 103 2.23 1.80 9.50
C LYS A 103 2.26 1.52 11.00
N PHE A 104 1.68 0.40 11.43
CA PHE A 104 1.77 -0.02 12.82
C PHE A 104 3.23 -0.26 13.23
N LEU A 105 4.01 -0.94 12.38
CA LEU A 105 5.43 -1.17 12.64
C LEU A 105 6.23 0.14 12.69
N GLU A 106 5.95 1.08 11.79
CA GLU A 106 6.56 2.43 11.85
C GLU A 106 6.23 3.17 13.16
N ILE A 107 4.97 3.11 13.60
CA ILE A 107 4.55 3.74 14.86
C ILE A 107 5.29 3.10 16.04
N MET A 108 5.41 1.78 16.05
CA MET A 108 6.11 1.05 17.11
C MET A 108 7.62 1.33 17.12
N ALA A 109 8.27 1.36 15.96
CA ALA A 109 9.68 1.70 15.83
C ALA A 109 9.95 3.10 16.41
N ASN A 110 9.17 4.10 15.98
CA ASN A 110 9.24 5.46 16.51
C ASN A 110 9.00 5.51 18.03
N ARG A 111 8.03 4.75 18.54
CA ARG A 111 7.73 4.73 19.98
C ARG A 111 8.85 4.10 20.81
N LEU A 112 9.55 3.13 20.25
CA LEU A 112 10.70 2.45 20.84
C LEU A 112 12.01 3.24 20.65
N GLY A 113 12.00 4.33 19.88
CA GLY A 113 13.19 5.12 19.58
C GLY A 113 14.18 4.41 18.67
N VAL A 114 13.69 3.47 17.85
CA VAL A 114 14.50 2.68 16.91
C VAL A 114 14.02 2.90 15.48
N THR A 115 14.88 2.61 14.52
CA THR A 115 14.51 2.51 13.11
C THR A 115 13.71 1.24 12.84
N ILE A 116 13.01 1.17 11.70
CA ILE A 116 12.26 -0.02 11.31
C ILE A 116 13.18 -1.24 11.10
N ALA A 117 14.41 -1.01 10.63
CA ALA A 117 15.42 -2.05 10.44
C ALA A 117 15.87 -2.62 11.79
N GLU A 118 16.20 -1.76 12.76
CA GLU A 118 16.56 -2.17 14.12
C GLU A 118 15.40 -2.88 14.82
N LEU A 119 14.14 -2.47 14.57
CA LEU A 119 12.97 -3.17 15.08
C LEU A 119 12.90 -4.62 14.56
N PHE A 120 13.23 -4.85 13.28
CA PHE A 120 13.29 -6.21 12.72
C PHE A 120 14.47 -7.02 13.30
N ASP A 121 15.63 -6.39 13.49
CA ASP A 121 16.79 -7.05 14.11
C ASP A 121 16.47 -7.50 15.55
N LEU A 122 15.81 -6.64 16.34
CA LEU A 122 15.34 -6.97 17.69
C LEU A 122 14.33 -8.13 17.68
N ALA A 123 13.39 -8.13 16.73
CA ALA A 123 12.42 -9.21 16.58
C ALA A 123 13.09 -10.56 16.21
N GLU A 124 14.15 -10.53 15.40
CA GLU A 124 14.92 -11.72 15.04
C GLU A 124 15.70 -12.29 16.23
N GLN A 125 16.31 -11.44 17.05
CA GLN A 125 17.02 -11.86 18.27
C GLN A 125 16.10 -12.58 19.28
N MET A 126 14.82 -12.17 19.33
CA MET A 126 13.78 -12.80 20.17
C MET A 126 13.30 -14.17 19.67
N LYS A 127 13.62 -14.59 18.43
CA LYS A 127 13.27 -15.94 17.94
C LYS A 127 13.87 -17.07 18.78
N SER A 128 14.96 -16.80 19.50
CA SER A 128 15.61 -17.78 20.39
C SER A 128 14.78 -18.10 21.66
N GLU A 129 13.93 -17.18 22.14
CA GLU A 129 13.07 -17.40 23.32
C GLU A 129 11.67 -17.97 22.97
N THR A 130 11.22 -17.78 21.73
CA THR A 130 9.88 -18.20 21.26
C THR A 130 9.81 -19.65 20.78
N GLU A 131 10.92 -20.40 20.74
CA GLU A 131 10.89 -21.84 20.47
C GLU A 131 9.99 -22.63 21.45
N LYS A 132 9.77 -22.10 22.65
CA LYS A 132 8.82 -22.64 23.66
C LYS A 132 7.35 -22.55 23.24
N TRP A 133 6.99 -21.72 22.27
CA TRP A 133 5.60 -21.42 21.86
C TRP A 133 5.20 -22.05 20.52
N LYS A 134 6.02 -22.95 19.95
CA LYS A 134 5.78 -23.65 18.65
C LYS A 134 4.46 -24.46 18.54
N LYS A 135 3.67 -24.57 19.61
CA LYS A 135 2.40 -25.33 19.63
C LYS A 135 1.27 -24.69 18.80
N TYR A 136 1.34 -23.41 18.49
CA TYR A 136 0.34 -22.69 17.68
C TYR A 136 1.04 -21.92 16.55
N LYS A 137 1.36 -22.59 15.44
CA LYS A 137 2.08 -21.97 14.32
C LYS A 137 1.08 -21.60 13.21
N LEU A 138 0.69 -20.33 13.13
CA LEU A 138 0.23 -19.75 11.88
C LEU A 138 1.49 -19.36 11.08
N ILE A 139 1.78 -20.08 10.01
CA ILE A 139 2.91 -19.76 9.13
C ILE A 139 2.42 -18.74 8.12
N VAL A 140 2.80 -17.47 8.30
CA VAL A 140 2.73 -16.48 7.22
C VAL A 140 4.11 -16.43 6.59
N GLU A 141 4.22 -17.00 5.39
CA GLU A 141 5.45 -17.01 4.61
C GLU A 141 5.53 -15.71 3.79
N ILE A 142 6.21 -14.70 4.31
CA ILE A 142 6.50 -13.48 3.54
C ILE A 142 7.72 -13.80 2.66
N LYS A 143 7.48 -14.07 1.38
CA LYS A 143 8.56 -14.18 0.39
C LYS A 143 9.14 -12.79 0.13
N LYS A 144 10.44 -12.64 0.40
CA LYS A 144 11.23 -11.47 0.03
C LYS A 144 11.50 -11.56 -1.48
N THR A 145 10.91 -10.67 -2.27
CA THR A 145 11.41 -10.36 -3.63
C THR A 145 12.48 -9.28 -3.53
#